data_AF-A0A1Q9MWY9-F1
#
_entry.id   AF-A0A1Q9MWY9-F1
#
_cell.length_a   1.000
_cell.length_b   1.000
_cell.length_c   1.000
_cell.angle_alpha   90.00
_cell.angle_beta   90.00
_cell.angle_gamma   90.00
#
_symmetry.space_group_name_H-M   'P 1'
#
loop_
_entity.id
_entity.type
_entity.pdbx_description
1 polymer ?
#
loop_
_entity_poly.entity_id
_entity_poly.type
_entity_poly.pdbx_seq_one_letter_code
_entity_poly.pdbx_strand_id
1 'polypeptide(L)'
;MTLKVNPDIFAKFMMTRGSLRDYPFVFEELMEHFKTKCADCMRDRMVCSLSPMCFRRHYLNLLIKAGAEFEELPQFCYSQQMSNIQRFLQKKRTLYPAADSIIYLKDFLKLAFEGEFKQLQKFIDKLDTAGAARMLQKMKERDKTLSMRFRLTNNYCLLALDESVFLLDIRERITKIDPRREEIFSRETFFLLLELHSEIFQIQYNQKNVPTEENPISLQDEVLVEFVMPAGEISQELTVQVNEVFQSAIDDFIIMSNQVRVGFSPKEIRVTLQFKFEKGALSIERERVTYERVKKMFESLKKITALTRK
;
A
#
# COMPACT_ATOMS: atom_id res chain seq x y z
N MET A 1 -19.48 -33.30 11.14
CA MET A 1 -20.56 -32.61 10.41
C MET A 1 -20.09 -31.20 10.11
N THR A 2 -19.71 -30.90 8.86
CA THR A 2 -19.20 -29.56 8.48
C THR A 2 -20.38 -28.66 8.17
N LEU A 3 -20.67 -27.71 9.07
CA LEU A 3 -21.65 -26.66 8.82
C LEU A 3 -21.18 -25.79 7.64
N LYS A 4 -21.83 -25.90 6.49
CA LYS A 4 -21.64 -25.00 5.34
C LYS A 4 -22.48 -23.74 5.54
N VAL A 5 -22.11 -22.90 6.50
CA VAL A 5 -22.67 -21.55 6.58
C VAL A 5 -21.98 -20.69 5.52
N ASN A 6 -22.74 -19.99 4.71
CA ASN A 6 -22.17 -19.03 3.76
C ASN A 6 -21.47 -17.90 4.56
N PRO A 7 -20.16 -17.68 4.39
CA PRO A 7 -19.42 -16.64 5.11
C PRO A 7 -20.05 -15.25 4.98
N ASP A 8 -20.66 -14.94 3.84
CA ASP A 8 -21.29 -13.63 3.58
C ASP A 8 -22.54 -13.43 4.43
N ILE A 9 -23.30 -14.49 4.67
CA ILE A 9 -24.49 -14.44 5.54
C ILE A 9 -24.05 -14.18 6.98
N PHE A 10 -23.00 -14.87 7.43
CA PHE A 10 -22.47 -14.69 8.77
C PHE A 10 -21.84 -13.30 8.95
N ALA A 11 -21.03 -12.83 8.00
CA ALA A 11 -20.45 -11.50 8.02
C ALA A 11 -21.55 -10.42 8.02
N LYS A 12 -22.57 -10.56 7.18
CA LYS A 12 -23.73 -9.65 7.16
C LYS A 12 -24.48 -9.66 8.49
N PHE A 13 -24.69 -10.83 9.09
CA PHE A 13 -25.28 -10.93 10.43
C PHE A 13 -24.44 -10.16 11.45
N MET A 14 -23.14 -10.44 11.52
CA MET A 14 -22.23 -9.76 12.44
C MET A 14 -22.21 -8.24 12.24
N MET A 15 -22.31 -7.74 11.00
CA MET A 15 -22.26 -6.30 10.72
C MET A 15 -23.60 -5.55 10.91
N THR A 16 -24.74 -6.25 10.84
CA THR A 16 -26.07 -5.60 10.80
C THR A 16 -26.99 -5.95 11.96
N ARG A 17 -26.84 -7.13 12.54
CA ARG A 17 -27.77 -7.69 13.54
C ARG A 17 -27.07 -8.27 14.78
N GLY A 18 -25.75 -8.49 14.72
CA GLY A 18 -24.98 -8.96 15.86
C GLY A 18 -25.07 -7.97 17.01
N SER A 19 -25.37 -8.46 18.21
CA SER A 19 -25.33 -7.63 19.41
C SER A 19 -23.88 -7.46 19.86
N LEU A 20 -23.57 -6.38 20.57
CA LEU A 20 -22.25 -6.18 21.19
C LEU A 20 -21.83 -7.36 22.11
N ARG A 21 -22.80 -8.17 22.56
CA ARG A 21 -22.56 -9.35 23.41
C ARG A 21 -22.17 -10.60 22.60
N ASP A 22 -22.49 -10.65 21.31
CA ASP A 22 -22.19 -11.82 20.46
C ASP A 22 -20.75 -11.79 19.95
N TYR A 23 -20.15 -10.60 19.79
CA TYR A 23 -18.78 -10.47 19.28
C TYR A 23 -17.72 -11.14 20.14
N PRO A 24 -17.70 -10.99 21.49
CA PRO A 24 -16.69 -11.65 22.32
C PRO A 24 -16.74 -13.17 22.15
N PHE A 25 -17.92 -13.78 22.21
CA PHE A 25 -18.09 -15.22 22.04
C PHE A 25 -17.60 -15.70 20.66
N VAL A 26 -18.06 -15.07 19.58
CA VAL A 26 -17.64 -15.43 18.22
C VAL A 26 -16.14 -15.24 18.03
N PHE A 27 -15.58 -14.17 18.58
CA PHE A 27 -14.16 -13.90 18.49
C PHE A 27 -13.32 -14.91 19.26
N GLU A 28 -13.74 -15.29 20.48
CA GLU A 28 -13.08 -16.34 21.27
C GLU A 28 -13.05 -17.68 20.53
N GLU A 29 -14.20 -18.14 20.03
CA GLU A 29 -14.30 -19.38 19.25
C GLU A 29 -13.43 -19.35 17.97
N LEU A 30 -13.43 -18.22 17.26
CA LEU A 30 -12.61 -18.03 16.08
C LEU A 30 -11.11 -18.04 16.40
N MET A 31 -10.71 -17.36 17.47
CA MET A 31 -9.33 -17.30 17.93
C MET A 31 -8.83 -18.66 18.38
N GLU A 32 -9.65 -19.43 19.10
CA GLU A 32 -9.29 -20.79 19.51
C GLU A 32 -9.11 -21.72 18.31
N HIS A 33 -10.00 -21.61 17.31
CA HIS A 33 -9.86 -22.32 16.05
C HIS A 33 -8.55 -21.96 15.33
N PHE A 34 -8.21 -20.67 15.25
CA PHE A 34 -6.96 -20.24 14.62
C PHE A 34 -5.72 -20.70 15.39
N LYS A 35 -5.73 -20.62 16.73
CA LYS A 35 -4.64 -21.12 17.59
C LYS A 35 -4.40 -22.61 17.36
N THR A 36 -5.46 -23.41 17.42
CA THR A 36 -5.39 -24.87 17.19
C THR A 36 -4.82 -25.19 15.81
N LYS A 37 -5.38 -24.58 14.76
CA LYS A 37 -4.92 -24.79 13.38
C LYS A 37 -3.48 -24.30 13.16
N CYS A 38 -3.09 -23.21 13.81
CA CYS A 38 -1.73 -22.70 13.75
C CYS A 38 -0.75 -23.65 14.44
N ALA A 39 -1.11 -24.18 15.62
CA ALA A 39 -0.32 -25.18 16.33
C ALA A 39 -0.15 -26.46 15.49
N ASP A 40 -1.22 -26.99 14.91
CA ASP A 40 -1.18 -28.15 14.00
C ASP A 40 -0.23 -27.88 12.82
N CYS A 41 -0.36 -26.71 12.18
CA CYS A 41 0.51 -26.31 11.08
C CYS A 41 1.99 -26.24 11.51
N MET A 42 2.29 -25.71 12.69
CA MET A 42 3.67 -25.56 13.18
C MET A 42 4.33 -26.88 13.61
N ARG A 43 3.55 -27.93 13.93
CA ARG A 43 4.09 -29.26 14.22
C ARG A 43 4.84 -29.83 13.01
N ASP A 44 4.35 -29.56 11.79
CA ASP A 44 5.04 -29.90 10.55
C ASP A 44 5.74 -28.66 9.97
N ARG A 45 7.05 -28.56 10.23
CA ARG A 45 7.88 -27.43 9.78
C ARG A 45 7.92 -27.30 8.25
N MET A 46 7.83 -28.40 7.52
CA MET A 46 7.86 -28.38 6.06
C MET A 46 6.56 -27.79 5.52
N VAL A 47 5.41 -28.25 6.04
CA VAL A 47 4.09 -27.70 5.73
C VAL A 47 4.04 -26.21 6.09
N CYS A 48 4.42 -25.83 7.30
CA CYS A 48 4.39 -24.42 7.71
C CYS A 48 5.30 -23.51 6.85
N SER A 49 6.39 -24.03 6.30
CA SER A 49 7.32 -23.25 5.46
C SER A 49 6.83 -23.10 4.02
N LEU A 50 6.34 -24.19 3.41
CA LEU A 50 6.04 -24.28 1.98
C LEU A 50 4.55 -24.11 1.64
N SER A 51 3.65 -24.53 2.52
CA SER A 51 2.20 -24.48 2.32
C SER A 51 1.49 -24.32 3.67
N PRO A 52 1.62 -23.15 4.33
CA PRO A 52 0.99 -22.92 5.61
C PRO A 52 -0.52 -23.08 5.51
N MET A 53 -1.13 -23.69 6.54
CA MET A 53 -2.58 -23.93 6.58
C MET A 53 -3.42 -22.65 6.65
N CYS A 54 -2.78 -21.51 6.96
CA CYS A 54 -3.36 -20.18 6.84
C CYS A 54 -2.93 -19.54 5.51
N PHE A 55 -3.92 -19.18 4.69
CA PHE A 55 -3.68 -18.52 3.40
C PHE A 55 -2.80 -17.28 3.61
N ARG A 56 -1.66 -17.22 2.92
CA ARG A 56 -0.69 -16.11 2.99
C ARG A 56 -0.32 -15.68 4.41
N ARG A 57 -0.29 -16.62 5.36
CA ARG A 57 0.01 -16.34 6.77
C ARG A 57 -0.90 -15.27 7.38
N HIS A 58 -2.15 -15.18 6.92
CA HIS A 58 -3.07 -14.10 7.33
C HIS A 58 -3.26 -14.01 8.86
N TYR A 59 -3.29 -15.15 9.55
CA TYR A 59 -3.37 -15.17 11.01
C TYR A 59 -2.17 -14.49 11.69
N LEU A 60 -0.94 -14.71 11.19
CA LEU A 60 0.25 -14.03 11.70
C LEU A 60 0.18 -12.52 11.43
N ASN A 61 -0.22 -12.12 10.23
CA ASN A 61 -0.39 -10.69 9.90
C ASN A 61 -1.46 -10.03 10.77
N LEU A 62 -2.52 -10.75 11.12
CA LEU A 62 -3.58 -10.27 12.03
C LEU A 62 -3.04 -10.05 13.44
N LEU A 63 -2.28 -11.00 13.99
CA LEU A 63 -1.65 -10.86 15.32
C LEU A 63 -0.72 -9.64 15.37
N ILE A 64 0.13 -9.46 14.35
CA ILE A 64 1.03 -8.30 14.26
C ILE A 64 0.24 -6.99 14.16
N LYS A 65 -0.81 -6.94 13.33
CA LYS A 65 -1.72 -5.78 13.23
C LYS A 65 -2.46 -5.50 14.54
N ALA A 66 -2.72 -6.51 15.35
CA ALA A 66 -3.37 -6.38 16.66
C ALA A 66 -2.40 -5.93 17.77
N GLY A 67 -1.11 -5.73 17.46
CA GLY A 67 -0.11 -5.33 18.44
C GLY A 67 0.33 -6.47 19.37
N ALA A 68 0.16 -7.73 18.97
CA ALA A 68 0.71 -8.85 19.73
C ALA A 68 2.22 -8.68 19.91
N GLU A 69 2.76 -9.12 21.04
CA GLU A 69 4.21 -9.13 21.30
C GLU A 69 4.88 -10.33 20.63
N PHE A 70 6.21 -10.27 20.50
CA PHE A 70 6.98 -11.32 19.81
C PHE A 70 6.78 -12.72 20.42
N GLU A 71 6.63 -12.79 21.74
CA GLU A 71 6.43 -14.02 22.51
C GLU A 71 5.07 -14.67 22.23
N GLU A 72 4.08 -13.88 21.80
CA GLU A 72 2.71 -14.31 21.51
C GLU A 72 2.56 -14.78 20.06
N LEU A 73 3.52 -14.43 19.19
CA LEU A 73 3.50 -14.84 17.80
C LEU A 73 3.83 -16.34 17.64
N PRO A 74 3.32 -16.98 16.58
CA PRO A 74 3.81 -18.29 16.15
C PRO A 74 5.26 -18.17 15.64
N GLN A 75 6.24 -18.26 16.55
CA GLN A 75 7.64 -17.90 16.32
C GLN A 75 8.26 -18.57 15.08
N PHE A 76 7.98 -19.86 14.87
CA PHE A 76 8.45 -20.55 13.66
C PHE A 76 7.87 -19.91 12.39
N CYS A 77 6.56 -19.68 12.36
CA CYS A 77 5.87 -19.03 11.24
C CYS A 77 6.45 -17.62 10.97
N TYR A 78 6.68 -16.84 12.02
CA TYR A 78 7.27 -15.50 11.92
C TYR A 78 8.71 -15.53 11.39
N SER A 79 9.55 -16.45 11.87
CA SER A 79 10.91 -16.62 11.35
C SER A 79 10.94 -16.98 9.85
N GLN A 80 9.99 -17.80 9.38
CA GLN A 80 9.84 -18.10 7.96
C GLN A 80 9.40 -16.88 7.15
N GLN A 81 8.57 -16.01 7.72
CA GLN A 81 8.20 -14.73 7.10
C GLN A 81 9.40 -13.79 6.97
N MET A 82 10.17 -13.62 8.06
CA MET A 82 11.40 -12.84 8.07
C MET A 82 12.42 -13.33 7.04
N SER A 83 12.67 -14.64 6.99
CA SER A 83 13.57 -15.26 6.01
C SER A 83 13.11 -15.03 4.57
N ASN A 84 11.80 -15.19 4.31
CA ASN A 84 11.24 -14.96 2.98
C ASN A 84 11.37 -13.49 2.54
N ILE A 85 11.15 -12.54 3.45
CA ILE A 85 11.31 -11.10 3.20
C ILE A 85 12.78 -10.74 2.99
N GLN A 86 13.71 -11.32 3.75
CA GLN A 86 15.13 -11.12 3.52
C GLN A 86 15.55 -11.59 2.12
N ARG A 87 15.07 -12.76 1.68
CA ARG A 87 15.32 -13.26 0.31
C ARG A 87 14.73 -12.33 -0.74
N PHE A 88 13.52 -11.81 -0.50
CA PHE A 88 12.86 -10.84 -1.36
C PHE A 88 13.69 -9.55 -1.53
N LEU A 89 14.16 -8.97 -0.43
CA LEU A 89 15.05 -7.79 -0.44
C LEU A 89 16.36 -8.05 -1.18
N GLN A 90 16.89 -9.27 -1.09
CA GLN A 90 18.10 -9.70 -1.80
C GLN A 90 17.85 -10.11 -3.27
N LYS A 91 16.64 -9.92 -3.81
CA LYS A 91 16.23 -10.36 -5.15
C LYS A 91 16.46 -11.86 -5.40
N LYS A 92 16.43 -12.67 -4.33
CA LYS A 92 16.53 -14.13 -4.41
C LYS A 92 15.15 -14.74 -4.55
N ARG A 93 15.07 -15.95 -5.12
CA ARG A 93 13.83 -16.73 -5.19
C ARG A 93 13.20 -16.85 -3.80
N THR A 94 11.95 -16.45 -3.65
CA THR A 94 11.18 -16.60 -2.41
C THR A 94 10.46 -17.95 -2.39
N LEU A 95 10.05 -18.42 -1.21
CA LEU A 95 9.24 -19.63 -1.07
C LEU A 95 7.77 -19.37 -1.47
N TYR A 96 7.32 -18.14 -1.21
CA TYR A 96 5.99 -17.64 -1.55
C TYR A 96 6.09 -16.12 -1.79
N PRO A 97 5.08 -15.49 -2.42
CA PRO A 97 5.07 -14.04 -2.62
C PRO A 97 5.21 -13.28 -1.30
N ALA A 98 6.15 -12.33 -1.23
CA ALA A 98 6.34 -11.49 -0.03
C ALA A 98 5.34 -10.34 0.06
N ALA A 99 4.69 -9.99 -1.06
CA ALA A 99 3.67 -8.95 -1.12
C ALA A 99 2.54 -9.19 -0.11
N ASP A 100 2.00 -8.10 0.44
CA ASP A 100 0.98 -8.05 1.49
C ASP A 100 1.41 -8.68 2.84
N SER A 101 2.70 -8.98 3.04
CA SER A 101 3.21 -9.48 4.34
C SER A 101 3.42 -8.32 5.33
N ILE A 102 3.33 -8.61 6.62
CA ILE A 102 3.51 -7.62 7.70
C ILE A 102 4.56 -8.11 8.67
N ILE A 103 5.52 -7.26 9.04
CA ILE A 103 6.51 -7.55 10.08
C ILE A 103 6.66 -6.35 11.00
N TYR A 104 7.30 -6.51 12.17
CA TYR A 104 7.60 -5.36 13.01
C TYR A 104 8.56 -4.41 12.31
N LEU A 105 8.37 -3.12 12.56
CA LEU A 105 9.18 -2.05 11.97
C LEU A 105 10.66 -2.23 12.27
N LYS A 106 11.01 -2.52 13.53
CA LYS A 106 12.40 -2.76 13.96
C LYS A 106 13.06 -3.91 13.19
N ASP A 107 12.30 -4.97 12.93
CA ASP A 107 12.76 -6.14 12.21
C ASP A 107 12.95 -5.84 10.73
N PHE A 108 12.03 -5.09 10.12
CA PHE A 108 12.21 -4.60 8.76
C PHE A 108 13.47 -3.73 8.62
N LEU A 109 13.66 -2.75 9.51
CA LEU A 109 14.84 -1.88 9.47
C LEU A 109 16.14 -2.67 9.60
N LYS A 110 16.16 -3.70 10.45
CA LYS A 110 17.29 -4.61 10.60
C LYS A 110 17.58 -5.38 9.30
N LEU A 111 16.55 -5.84 8.60
CA LEU A 111 16.69 -6.57 7.33
C LEU A 111 17.11 -5.66 6.17
N ALA A 112 16.54 -4.45 6.09
CA ALA A 112 16.73 -3.55 4.95
C ALA A 112 18.00 -2.67 5.07
N PHE A 113 18.44 -2.36 6.29
CA PHE A 113 19.52 -1.41 6.57
C PHE A 113 20.52 -1.99 7.58
N GLU A 114 21.09 -3.14 7.24
CA GLU A 114 22.11 -3.79 8.07
C GLU A 114 23.27 -2.82 8.37
N GLY A 115 23.69 -2.74 9.63
CA GLY A 115 24.72 -1.80 10.10
C GLY A 115 24.18 -0.44 10.53
N GLU A 116 23.15 0.10 9.87
CA GLU A 116 22.60 1.43 10.19
C GLU A 116 21.30 1.41 11.00
N PHE A 117 20.60 0.28 11.04
CA PHE A 117 19.25 0.21 11.61
C PHE A 117 19.12 0.81 13.02
N LYS A 118 20.15 0.68 13.89
CA LYS A 118 20.11 1.22 15.26
C LYS A 118 19.97 2.74 15.29
N GLN A 119 20.64 3.44 14.39
CA GLN A 119 20.56 4.90 14.33
C GLN A 119 19.24 5.33 13.69
N LEU A 120 18.81 4.66 12.62
CA LEU A 120 17.53 4.95 11.96
C LEU A 120 16.35 4.70 12.91
N GLN A 121 16.38 3.59 13.65
CA GLN A 121 15.40 3.27 14.69
C GLN A 121 15.35 4.37 15.76
N LYS A 122 16.49 4.89 16.23
CA LYS A 122 16.51 5.99 17.21
C LYS A 122 15.82 7.25 16.70
N PHE A 123 15.98 7.60 15.42
CA PHE A 123 15.29 8.75 14.84
C PHE A 123 13.79 8.52 14.75
N ILE A 124 13.39 7.33 14.28
CA ILE A 124 11.98 6.92 14.20
C ILE A 124 11.33 6.89 15.59
N ASP A 125 12.02 6.36 16.61
CA ASP A 125 11.53 6.31 17.99
C ASP A 125 11.29 7.69 18.59
N LYS A 126 12.12 8.67 18.21
CA LYS A 126 12.01 10.07 18.63
C LYS A 126 11.08 10.91 17.76
N LEU A 127 10.47 10.31 16.73
CA LEU A 127 9.71 11.01 15.69
C LEU A 127 10.54 12.14 15.03
N ASP A 128 11.87 12.01 14.99
CA ASP A 128 12.78 12.95 14.32
C ASP A 128 12.83 12.64 12.83
N THR A 129 11.80 13.09 12.12
CA THR A 129 11.64 12.88 10.68
C THR A 129 12.77 13.51 9.87
N ALA A 130 13.27 14.68 10.29
CA ALA A 130 14.40 15.34 9.63
C ALA A 130 15.71 14.54 9.81
N GLY A 131 15.95 13.97 10.99
CA GLY A 131 17.06 13.07 11.25
C GLY A 131 16.99 11.79 10.41
N ALA A 132 15.83 11.12 10.41
CA ALA A 132 15.60 9.92 9.62
C ALA A 132 15.76 10.18 8.11
N ALA A 133 15.18 11.27 7.58
CA ALA A 133 15.30 11.64 6.17
C ALA A 133 16.76 11.91 5.76
N ARG A 134 17.51 12.67 6.57
CA ARG A 134 18.95 12.91 6.33
C ARG A 134 19.74 11.60 6.29
N MET A 135 19.38 10.65 7.15
CA MET A 135 20.06 9.37 7.21
C MET A 135 19.75 8.49 5.99
N LEU A 136 18.49 8.37 5.60
CA LEU A 136 18.08 7.67 4.39
C LEU A 136 18.71 8.30 3.14
N GLN A 137 18.78 9.63 3.08
CA GLN A 137 19.46 10.33 1.98
C GLN A 137 20.95 9.99 1.91
N LYS A 138 21.67 9.97 3.05
CA LYS A 138 23.08 9.54 3.10
C LYS A 138 23.27 8.09 2.63
N MET A 139 22.35 7.19 3.00
CA MET A 139 22.40 5.80 2.54
C MET A 139 22.22 5.71 1.01
N LYS A 140 21.26 6.46 0.45
CA LYS A 140 21.02 6.56 -1.00
C LYS A 140 22.26 7.06 -1.75
N GLU A 141 22.97 8.02 -1.19
CA GLU A 141 24.17 8.59 -1.82
C GLU A 141 25.38 7.67 -1.75
N ARG A 142 25.49 6.87 -0.68
CA ARG A 142 26.59 5.92 -0.47
C ARG A 142 26.48 4.70 -1.37
N ASP A 143 25.28 4.16 -1.55
CA ASP A 143 25.04 3.00 -2.40
C ASP A 143 24.29 3.40 -3.67
N LYS A 144 25.05 3.75 -4.71
CA LYS A 144 24.50 4.11 -6.03
C LYS A 144 23.81 2.94 -6.75
N THR A 145 24.03 1.70 -6.32
CA THR A 145 23.41 0.52 -6.93
C THR A 145 22.00 0.29 -6.41
N LEU A 146 21.70 0.80 -5.21
CA LEU A 146 20.39 0.74 -4.60
C LEU A 146 19.49 1.84 -5.17
N SER A 147 18.51 1.46 -5.99
CA SER A 147 17.46 2.39 -6.43
C SER A 147 16.51 2.68 -5.26
N MET A 148 16.91 3.56 -4.35
CA MET A 148 16.12 3.96 -3.19
C MET A 148 15.41 5.30 -3.41
N ARG A 149 14.11 5.32 -3.14
CA ARG A 149 13.30 6.55 -3.03
C ARG A 149 12.47 6.46 -1.76
N PHE A 150 12.18 7.60 -1.12
CA PHE A 150 11.36 7.59 0.08
C PHE A 150 10.54 8.87 0.24
N ARG A 151 9.42 8.76 0.95
CA ARG A 151 8.62 9.87 1.46
C ARG A 151 8.30 9.60 2.92
N LEU A 152 8.55 10.59 3.77
CA LEU A 152 8.47 10.43 5.21
C LEU A 152 7.61 11.53 5.81
N THR A 153 6.74 11.13 6.72
CA THR A 153 5.97 12.01 7.61
C THR A 153 6.16 11.56 9.05
N ASN A 154 5.45 12.19 9.98
CA ASN A 154 5.47 11.78 11.38
C ASN A 154 4.79 10.42 11.61
N ASN A 155 3.95 9.97 10.67
CA ASN A 155 3.11 8.77 10.82
C ASN A 155 3.58 7.63 9.92
N TYR A 156 4.07 7.95 8.73
CA TYR A 156 4.37 6.98 7.70
C TYR A 156 5.72 7.24 7.05
N CYS A 157 6.42 6.17 6.70
CA CYS A 157 7.49 6.22 5.71
C CYS A 157 7.12 5.29 4.56
N LEU A 158 6.94 5.85 3.38
CA LEU A 158 6.93 5.07 2.15
C LEU A 158 8.35 4.97 1.63
N LEU A 159 8.82 3.74 1.51
CA LEU A 159 10.15 3.44 1.01
C LEU A 159 10.01 2.60 -0.26
N ALA A 160 10.56 3.06 -1.37
CA ALA A 160 10.75 2.24 -2.56
C ALA A 160 12.20 1.76 -2.60
N LEU A 161 12.39 0.44 -2.58
CA LEU A 161 13.67 -0.20 -2.89
C LEU A 161 13.48 -0.94 -4.22
N ASP A 162 14.19 -0.49 -5.24
CA ASP A 162 14.01 -0.94 -6.62
C ASP A 162 12.57 -0.72 -7.10
N GLU A 163 11.84 -1.79 -7.42
CA GLU A 163 10.46 -1.77 -7.90
C GLU A 163 9.41 -2.06 -6.80
N SER A 164 9.89 -2.33 -5.58
CA SER A 164 9.04 -2.74 -4.45
C SER A 164 8.82 -1.57 -3.51
N VAL A 165 7.57 -1.38 -3.08
CA VAL A 165 7.17 -0.33 -2.13
C VAL A 165 6.95 -0.94 -0.75
N PHE A 166 7.41 -0.27 0.29
CA PHE A 166 7.27 -0.67 1.68
C PHE A 166 6.58 0.47 2.43
N LEU A 167 5.51 0.16 3.15
CA LEU A 167 4.84 1.11 4.03
C LEU A 167 5.27 0.82 5.47
N LEU A 168 6.07 1.71 6.03
CA LEU A 168 6.47 1.67 7.43
C LEU A 168 5.47 2.56 8.20
N ASP A 169 4.62 1.93 9.00
CA ASP A 169 3.69 2.61 9.90
C ASP A 169 4.42 2.88 11.23
N ILE A 170 4.77 4.14 11.45
CA ILE A 170 5.59 4.56 12.60
C ILE A 170 4.78 4.49 13.89
N ARG A 171 3.46 4.73 13.82
CA ARG A 171 2.57 4.68 14.98
C ARG A 171 2.33 3.25 15.42
N GLU A 172 1.95 2.41 14.47
CA GLU A 172 1.64 0.99 14.73
C GLU A 172 2.91 0.13 14.86
N ARG A 173 4.10 0.69 14.61
CA ARG A 173 5.40 0.00 14.70
C ARG A 173 5.48 -1.25 13.81
N ILE A 174 4.84 -1.21 12.65
CA ILE A 174 4.83 -2.31 11.67
C ILE A 174 5.32 -1.84 10.30
N THR A 175 5.73 -2.78 9.46
CA THR A 175 6.01 -2.56 8.05
C THR A 175 5.18 -3.51 7.20
N LYS A 176 4.48 -2.96 6.21
CA LYS A 176 3.77 -3.71 5.17
C LYS A 176 4.67 -3.83 3.94
N ILE A 177 4.89 -5.06 3.49
CA ILE A 177 5.81 -5.41 2.39
C ILE A 177 5.01 -5.44 1.08
N ASP A 178 5.34 -4.55 0.13
CA ASP A 178 4.66 -4.43 -1.17
C ASP A 178 3.14 -4.57 -1.04
N PRO A 179 2.47 -3.61 -0.34
CA PRO A 179 1.11 -3.77 0.16
C PRO A 179 0.05 -3.59 -0.94
N ARG A 180 0.11 -4.40 -2.00
CA ARG A 180 -0.71 -4.34 -3.21
C ARG A 180 -2.20 -4.25 -2.94
N ARG A 181 -2.68 -5.04 -1.97
CA ARG A 181 -4.11 -5.16 -1.64
C ARG A 181 -4.54 -4.29 -0.47
N GLU A 182 -3.59 -3.62 0.20
CA GLU A 182 -3.93 -2.74 1.29
C GLU A 182 -4.69 -1.53 0.75
N GLU A 183 -5.73 -1.16 1.48
CA GLU A 183 -6.57 -0.01 1.17
C GLU A 183 -5.91 1.28 1.65
N ILE A 184 -6.08 2.34 0.87
CA ILE A 184 -5.54 3.66 1.18
C ILE A 184 -6.62 4.44 1.93
N PHE A 185 -6.55 4.40 3.26
CA PHE A 185 -7.57 5.01 4.12
C PHE A 185 -7.32 6.47 4.46
N SER A 186 -6.10 6.99 4.30
CA SER A 186 -5.78 8.36 4.69
C SER A 186 -5.34 9.19 3.50
N ARG A 187 -5.78 10.46 3.51
CA ARG A 187 -5.31 11.51 2.61
C ARG A 187 -3.79 11.58 2.56
N GLU A 188 -3.15 11.47 3.73
CA GLU A 188 -1.70 11.48 3.87
C GLU A 188 -1.04 10.35 3.07
N THR A 189 -1.44 9.10 3.32
CA THR A 189 -0.86 7.94 2.61
C THR A 189 -1.12 7.99 1.11
N PHE A 190 -2.29 8.49 0.70
CA PHE A 190 -2.63 8.67 -0.71
C PHE A 190 -1.65 9.64 -1.42
N PHE A 191 -1.42 10.82 -0.85
CA PHE A 191 -0.51 11.78 -1.47
C PHE A 191 0.95 11.35 -1.41
N LEU A 192 1.40 10.72 -0.32
CA LEU A 192 2.75 10.13 -0.26
C LEU A 192 2.94 9.10 -1.38
N LEU A 193 1.91 8.31 -1.71
CA LEU A 193 1.96 7.36 -2.80
C LEU A 193 2.04 8.03 -4.17
N LEU A 194 1.24 9.07 -4.39
CA LEU A 194 1.31 9.86 -5.63
C LEU A 194 2.69 10.48 -5.81
N GLU A 195 3.27 11.07 -4.76
CA GLU A 195 4.61 11.65 -4.78
C GLU A 195 5.71 10.62 -5.03
N LEU A 196 5.59 9.43 -4.46
CA LEU A 196 6.56 8.37 -4.66
C LEU A 196 6.51 7.85 -6.10
N HIS A 197 5.31 7.58 -6.60
CA HIS A 197 5.13 7.03 -7.95
C HIS A 197 5.40 8.08 -9.03
N SER A 198 5.11 9.36 -8.79
CA SER A 198 5.50 10.44 -9.70
C SER A 198 7.01 10.48 -9.91
N GLU A 199 7.80 10.29 -8.84
CA GLU A 199 9.26 10.19 -8.91
C GLU A 199 9.75 8.91 -9.59
N ILE A 200 9.12 7.75 -9.29
CA ILE A 200 9.48 6.46 -9.91
C ILE A 200 9.24 6.49 -11.42
N PHE A 201 8.08 7.01 -11.83
CA PHE A 201 7.62 7.00 -13.22
C PHE A 201 7.98 8.27 -14.00
N GLN A 202 8.58 9.27 -13.34
CA GLN A 202 8.95 10.57 -13.91
C GLN A 202 7.76 11.31 -14.53
N ILE A 203 6.61 11.28 -13.85
CA ILE A 203 5.39 11.95 -14.29
C ILE A 203 5.14 13.14 -13.36
N GLN A 204 5.03 14.33 -13.92
CA GLN A 204 4.68 15.51 -13.14
C GLN A 204 3.19 15.50 -12.80
N TYR A 205 2.86 15.93 -11.59
CA TYR A 205 1.48 16.17 -11.21
C TYR A 205 1.34 17.45 -10.38
N ASN A 206 0.19 18.08 -10.50
CA ASN A 206 -0.20 19.23 -9.70
C ASN A 206 -1.41 18.86 -8.84
N GLN A 207 -1.46 19.41 -7.63
CA GLN A 207 -2.61 19.30 -6.74
C GLN A 207 -3.30 20.66 -6.64
N LYS A 208 -4.62 20.70 -6.77
CA LYS A 208 -5.44 21.86 -6.48
C LYS A 208 -6.58 21.46 -5.54
N ASN A 209 -6.68 22.13 -4.40
CA ASN A 209 -7.87 21.99 -3.55
C ASN A 209 -9.02 22.71 -4.23
N VAL A 210 -10.18 22.07 -4.33
CA VAL A 210 -11.41 22.70 -4.81
C VAL A 210 -12.07 23.35 -3.59
N PRO A 211 -12.26 24.68 -3.57
CA PRO A 211 -12.97 25.31 -2.47
C PRO A 211 -14.41 24.79 -2.44
N THR A 212 -14.85 24.26 -1.31
CA THR A 212 -16.24 23.85 -1.12
C THR A 212 -17.04 25.12 -0.77
N GLU A 213 -17.55 25.81 -1.79
CA GLU A 213 -18.15 27.17 -1.65
C GLU A 213 -19.41 27.20 -0.75
N GLU A 214 -20.03 26.07 -0.43
CA GLU A 214 -21.38 26.06 0.17
C GLU A 214 -21.47 25.66 1.64
N ASN A 215 -20.38 25.28 2.32
CA ASN A 215 -20.48 25.04 3.77
C ASN A 215 -19.11 24.97 4.47
N PRO A 216 -18.72 25.96 5.31
CA PRO A 216 -17.49 25.89 6.11
C PRO A 216 -17.50 24.78 7.18
N ILE A 217 -18.64 24.10 7.37
CA ILE A 217 -18.83 22.97 8.30
C ILE A 217 -18.75 21.61 7.56
N SER A 218 -18.70 21.61 6.21
CA SER A 218 -18.58 20.38 5.44
C SER A 218 -17.21 19.73 5.66
N LEU A 219 -17.20 18.52 6.24
CA LEU A 219 -16.01 17.67 6.38
C LEU A 219 -15.61 16.97 5.07
N GLN A 220 -16.13 17.46 3.93
CA GLN A 220 -15.83 16.95 2.60
C GLN A 220 -14.82 17.88 1.92
N ASP A 221 -13.62 17.34 1.68
CA ASP A 221 -12.58 17.98 0.89
C ASP A 221 -12.57 17.40 -0.51
N GLU A 222 -12.54 18.27 -1.52
CA GLU A 222 -12.33 17.88 -2.91
C GLU A 222 -10.94 18.28 -3.38
N VAL A 223 -10.26 17.33 -4.01
CA VAL A 223 -8.91 17.54 -4.55
C VAL A 223 -8.85 17.14 -6.01
N LEU A 224 -8.37 18.05 -6.84
CA LEU A 224 -8.00 17.79 -8.22
C LEU A 224 -6.51 17.46 -8.30
N VAL A 225 -6.22 16.31 -8.90
CA VAL A 225 -4.86 15.90 -9.26
C VAL A 225 -4.75 15.94 -10.77
N GLU A 226 -3.87 16.79 -11.27
CA GLU A 226 -3.62 16.96 -12.70
C GLU A 226 -2.25 16.37 -13.05
N PHE A 227 -2.24 15.29 -13.83
CA PHE A 227 -1.02 14.72 -14.40
C PHE A 227 -0.72 15.39 -15.74
N VAL A 228 0.51 15.90 -15.89
CA VAL A 228 0.95 16.63 -17.08
C VAL A 228 2.00 15.80 -17.81
N MET A 229 1.70 15.46 -19.06
CA MET A 229 2.59 14.70 -19.93
C MET A 229 2.95 15.57 -21.13
N PRO A 230 4.23 15.95 -21.30
CA PRO A 230 4.65 16.72 -22.46
C PRO A 230 4.41 15.91 -23.74
N ALA A 231 3.92 16.60 -24.77
CA ALA A 231 3.69 16.04 -26.08
C ALA A 231 4.29 16.94 -27.16
N GLY A 232 4.76 16.32 -28.24
CA GLY A 232 5.04 17.03 -29.48
C GLY A 232 3.74 17.52 -30.14
N GLU A 233 3.77 17.70 -31.46
CA GLU A 233 2.57 18.02 -32.22
C GLU A 233 1.53 16.89 -32.09
N ILE A 234 0.37 17.22 -31.52
CA ILE A 234 -0.68 16.22 -31.29
C ILE A 234 -1.40 15.92 -32.61
N SER A 235 -1.10 14.75 -33.18
CA SER A 235 -1.80 14.23 -34.35
C SER A 235 -3.11 13.52 -33.96
N GLN A 236 -3.98 13.30 -34.95
CA GLN A 236 -5.17 12.46 -34.76
C GLN A 236 -4.80 11.02 -34.38
N GLU A 237 -3.71 10.48 -34.95
CA GLU A 237 -3.22 9.14 -34.64
C GLU A 237 -2.80 9.02 -33.18
N LEU A 238 -2.02 9.98 -32.67
CA LEU A 238 -1.62 10.00 -31.26
C LEU A 238 -2.84 10.06 -30.34
N THR A 239 -3.85 10.85 -30.71
CA THR A 239 -5.11 10.95 -29.94
C THR A 239 -5.82 9.60 -29.85
N VAL A 240 -5.89 8.84 -30.96
CA VAL A 240 -6.45 7.49 -30.98
C VAL A 240 -5.66 6.53 -30.08
N GLN A 241 -4.34 6.50 -30.21
CA GLN A 241 -3.47 5.62 -29.41
C GLN A 241 -3.57 5.93 -27.90
N VAL A 242 -3.61 7.22 -27.54
CA VAL A 242 -3.78 7.65 -26.14
C VAL A 242 -5.14 7.22 -25.62
N ASN A 243 -6.21 7.40 -26.42
CA ASN A 243 -7.54 6.94 -26.06
C ASN A 243 -7.61 5.42 -25.89
N GLU A 244 -6.94 4.63 -26.73
CA GLU A 244 -6.88 3.17 -26.58
C GLU A 244 -6.21 2.75 -25.26
N VAL A 245 -5.06 3.35 -24.92
CA VAL A 245 -4.41 3.12 -23.63
C VAL A 245 -5.34 3.51 -22.48
N PHE A 246 -6.02 4.64 -22.60
CA PHE A 246 -6.94 5.11 -21.57
C PHE A 246 -8.15 4.20 -21.40
N GLN A 247 -8.79 3.78 -22.48
CA GLN A 247 -9.92 2.84 -22.47
C GLN A 247 -9.52 1.49 -21.86
N SER A 248 -8.31 1.01 -22.13
CA SER A 248 -7.80 -0.24 -21.53
C SER A 248 -7.59 -0.16 -20.02
N ALA A 249 -7.48 1.05 -19.47
CA ALA A 249 -7.20 1.31 -18.06
C ALA A 249 -8.30 2.14 -17.36
N ILE A 250 -9.40 2.43 -18.05
CA ILE A 250 -10.40 3.41 -17.60
C ILE A 250 -11.01 3.01 -16.27
N ASP A 251 -11.21 1.71 -16.06
CA ASP A 251 -11.74 1.15 -14.82
C ASP A 251 -10.82 1.50 -13.63
N ASP A 252 -9.50 1.44 -13.81
CA ASP A 252 -8.57 1.82 -12.74
C ASP A 252 -8.66 3.32 -12.40
N PHE A 253 -8.88 4.20 -13.39
CA PHE A 253 -9.06 5.64 -13.15
C PHE A 253 -10.42 5.95 -12.51
N ILE A 254 -11.51 5.37 -13.02
CA ILE A 254 -12.89 5.61 -12.54
C ILE A 254 -13.07 5.03 -11.14
N ILE A 255 -12.47 3.88 -10.83
CA ILE A 255 -12.56 3.30 -9.50
C ILE A 255 -11.84 4.17 -8.47
N MET A 256 -10.80 4.89 -8.86
CA MET A 256 -10.05 5.73 -7.93
C MET A 256 -10.57 7.15 -7.82
N SER A 257 -11.38 7.64 -8.76
CA SER A 257 -11.75 9.05 -8.81
C SER A 257 -13.23 9.25 -9.14
N ASN A 258 -13.81 10.31 -8.61
CA ASN A 258 -15.20 10.69 -8.84
C ASN A 258 -15.40 11.23 -10.25
N GLN A 259 -14.36 11.87 -10.79
CA GLN A 259 -14.36 12.38 -12.15
C GLN A 259 -12.98 12.22 -12.78
N VAL A 260 -13.00 11.84 -14.05
CA VAL A 260 -11.82 11.69 -14.90
C VAL A 260 -11.99 12.61 -16.10
N ARG A 261 -11.00 13.47 -16.37
CA ARG A 261 -10.97 14.34 -17.57
C ARG A 261 -9.65 14.17 -18.29
N VAL A 262 -9.69 13.97 -19.59
CA VAL A 262 -8.50 13.96 -20.45
C VAL A 262 -8.57 15.18 -21.36
N GLY A 263 -7.57 16.06 -21.23
CA GLY A 263 -7.44 17.26 -22.04
C GLY A 263 -6.22 17.15 -22.96
N PHE A 264 -6.39 17.56 -24.21
CA PHE A 264 -5.33 17.67 -25.18
C PHE A 264 -5.06 19.16 -25.44
N SER A 265 -3.80 19.56 -25.39
CA SER A 265 -3.36 20.89 -25.80
C SER A 265 -2.18 20.76 -26.76
N PRO A 266 -1.81 21.79 -27.53
CA PRO A 266 -0.80 21.67 -28.58
C PRO A 266 0.57 21.11 -28.15
N LYS A 267 0.90 21.11 -26.84
CA LYS A 267 2.22 20.69 -26.32
C LYS A 267 2.15 19.69 -25.16
N GLU A 268 0.96 19.28 -24.74
CA GLU A 268 0.81 18.44 -23.56
C GLU A 268 -0.55 17.76 -23.53
N ILE A 269 -0.54 16.58 -22.91
CA ILE A 269 -1.71 15.82 -22.55
C ILE A 269 -1.89 15.95 -21.04
N ARG A 270 -3.10 16.31 -20.62
CA ARG A 270 -3.46 16.47 -19.21
C ARG A 270 -4.49 15.42 -18.82
N VAL A 271 -4.22 14.67 -17.76
CA VAL A 271 -5.19 13.77 -17.15
C VAL A 271 -5.54 14.33 -15.77
N THR A 272 -6.76 14.77 -15.59
CA THR A 272 -7.26 15.33 -14.32
C THR A 272 -8.17 14.33 -13.64
N LEU A 273 -7.86 14.02 -12.39
CA LEU A 273 -8.65 13.16 -11.52
C LEU A 273 -9.18 13.96 -10.33
N GLN A 274 -10.47 13.82 -10.04
CA GLN A 274 -11.11 14.45 -8.89
C GLN A 274 -11.34 13.40 -7.79
N PHE A 275 -10.85 13.69 -6.59
CA PHE A 275 -10.99 12.83 -5.42
C PHE A 275 -11.82 13.54 -4.36
N LYS A 276 -12.76 12.81 -3.75
CA LYS A 276 -13.49 13.26 -2.56
C LYS A 276 -12.90 12.60 -1.32
N PHE A 277 -12.69 13.39 -0.27
CA PHE A 277 -12.29 12.90 1.04
C PHE A 277 -13.35 13.26 2.08
N GLU A 278 -13.79 12.28 2.85
CA GLU A 278 -14.69 12.47 3.99
C GLU A 278 -13.94 12.20 5.28
N LYS A 279 -13.88 13.19 6.18
CA LYS A 279 -13.17 13.08 7.47
C LYS A 279 -11.71 12.65 7.31
N GLY A 280 -11.06 13.07 6.22
CA GLY A 280 -9.66 12.73 5.91
C GLY A 280 -9.45 11.35 5.29
N ALA A 281 -10.52 10.57 5.10
CA ALA A 281 -10.49 9.30 4.39
C ALA A 281 -11.01 9.45 2.97
N LEU A 282 -10.47 8.67 2.04
CA LEU A 282 -10.91 8.70 0.64
C LEU A 282 -12.33 8.14 0.54
N SER A 283 -13.29 8.98 0.12
CA SER A 283 -14.70 8.61 -0.02
C SER A 283 -14.98 8.32 -1.50
N ILE A 284 -15.10 7.04 -1.83
CA ILE A 284 -15.44 6.60 -3.18
C ILE A 284 -16.62 5.65 -3.08
N GLU A 285 -17.70 5.96 -3.80
CA GLU A 285 -18.97 5.24 -3.76
C GLU A 285 -18.89 3.81 -4.32
N ARG A 286 -17.90 3.54 -5.18
CA ARG A 286 -17.91 2.35 -6.04
C ARG A 286 -17.04 1.21 -5.52
N GLU A 287 -15.78 1.48 -5.18
CA GLU A 287 -14.83 0.47 -4.74
C GLU A 287 -13.69 1.05 -3.88
N ARG A 288 -12.97 0.16 -3.20
CA ARG A 288 -11.82 0.50 -2.35
C ARG A 288 -10.56 0.76 -3.19
N VAL A 289 -9.88 1.87 -2.92
CA VAL A 289 -8.61 2.20 -3.59
C VAL A 289 -7.45 1.52 -2.90
N THR A 290 -6.67 0.76 -3.67
CA THR A 290 -5.51 0.02 -3.18
C THR A 290 -4.20 0.52 -3.79
N TYR A 291 -3.07 0.15 -3.18
CA TYR A 291 -1.74 0.48 -3.71
C TYR A 291 -1.52 -0.05 -5.13
N GLU A 292 -2.00 -1.27 -5.42
CA GLU A 292 -1.86 -1.87 -6.75
C GLU A 292 -2.60 -1.04 -7.82
N ARG A 293 -3.79 -0.51 -7.50
CA ARG A 293 -4.54 0.34 -8.43
C ARG A 293 -3.80 1.66 -8.72
N VAL A 294 -3.24 2.30 -7.69
CA VAL A 294 -2.41 3.51 -7.86
C VAL A 294 -1.20 3.20 -8.74
N LYS A 295 -0.50 2.07 -8.50
CA LYS A 295 0.63 1.64 -9.33
C LYS A 295 0.22 1.42 -10.80
N LYS A 296 -0.86 0.69 -11.06
CA LYS A 296 -1.39 0.44 -12.42
C LYS A 296 -1.76 1.74 -13.14
N MET A 297 -2.34 2.70 -12.44
CA MET A 297 -2.60 4.03 -13.00
C MET A 297 -1.31 4.70 -13.49
N PHE A 298 -0.26 4.71 -12.68
CA PHE A 298 1.04 5.26 -13.11
C PHE A 298 1.68 4.47 -14.26
N GLU A 299 1.52 3.15 -14.31
CA GLU A 299 1.97 2.33 -15.44
C GLU A 299 1.24 2.71 -16.74
N SER A 300 -0.07 2.99 -16.67
CA SER A 300 -0.86 3.48 -17.80
C SER A 300 -0.45 4.89 -18.24
N LEU A 301 -0.24 5.81 -17.29
CA LEU A 301 0.28 7.16 -17.59
C LEU A 301 1.69 7.10 -18.21
N LYS A 302 2.53 6.15 -17.79
CA LYS A 302 3.86 5.93 -18.40
C LYS A 302 3.75 5.47 -19.85
N LYS A 303 2.80 4.58 -20.16
CA LYS A 303 2.52 4.16 -21.54
C LYS A 303 2.12 5.35 -22.41
N ILE A 304 1.23 6.21 -21.91
CA ILE A 304 0.83 7.46 -22.60
C ILE A 304 2.06 8.35 -22.83
N THR A 305 2.88 8.57 -21.81
CA THR A 305 4.12 9.37 -21.91
C THR A 305 5.12 8.78 -22.93
N ALA A 306 5.14 7.45 -23.11
CA ALA A 306 6.00 6.81 -24.09
C ALA A 306 5.51 7.00 -25.54
N LEU A 307 4.19 7.14 -25.74
CA LEU A 307 3.61 7.45 -27.05
C LEU A 307 3.95 8.88 -27.48
N THR A 308 3.96 9.84 -26.55
CA THR A 308 4.22 11.25 -26.86
C THR A 308 5.67 11.59 -27.19
N ARG A 309 6.59 10.65 -26.96
CA ARG A 309 8.04 10.80 -27.25
C ARG A 309 8.47 10.21 -28.59
N LYS A 310 7.57 9.50 -29.28
CA LYS A 310 7.79 8.96 -30.62
C LYS A 310 7.46 10.01 -31.66
#